data_AF-J9E685-F1
#
_entry.id   AF-J9E685-F1
#
_cell.length_a   1.000
_cell.length_b   1.000
_cell.length_c   1.000
_cell.angle_alpha   90.00
_cell.angle_beta   90.00
_cell.angle_gamma   90.00
#
_symmetry.space_group_name_H-M   'P 1'
#
loop_
_entity.id
_entity.type
_entity.pdbx_description
1 polymer ?
#
loop_
_entity_poly.entity_id
_entity_poly.type
_entity_poly.pdbx_seq_one_letter_code
_entity_poly.pdbx_strand_id
1 'polypeptide(L)'
;MIREAEKNAAADAERKEKVEVCNQAESVIQDTDSKLTEFKDQVDTKEAEAIRNKLGELRQLLANRDNETTANIREAIGTLQQQSLKLFEAVYKKMAAENTQSSSGKFLRLMILEG
;
A
#
# COMPACT_ATOMS: atom_id res chain seq x y z
N MET A 1 23.99 -9.59 -32.26
CA MET A 1 24.81 -8.97 -31.18
C MET A 1 24.15 -7.75 -30.54
N ILE A 2 24.01 -6.57 -31.15
CA ILE A 2 23.37 -5.39 -30.47
C ILE A 2 21.87 -5.62 -30.19
N ARG A 3 21.11 -6.15 -31.16
CA ARG A 3 19.65 -6.40 -31.01
C ARG A 3 19.30 -7.50 -30.00
N GLU A 4 20.21 -8.43 -29.73
CA GLU A 4 20.00 -9.49 -28.73
C GLU A 4 20.28 -8.98 -27.31
N ALA A 5 21.29 -8.12 -27.15
CA ALA A 5 21.60 -7.47 -25.88
C ALA A 5 20.45 -6.56 -25.42
N GLU A 6 19.86 -5.78 -26.32
CA GLU A 6 18.72 -4.90 -26.02
C GLU A 6 17.46 -5.68 -25.63
N LYS A 7 17.18 -6.80 -26.31
CA LYS A 7 15.99 -7.63 -26.02
C LYS A 7 16.10 -8.33 -24.66
N ASN A 8 17.29 -8.78 -24.27
CA ASN A 8 17.54 -9.35 -22.95
C ASN A 8 17.46 -8.29 -21.84
N ALA A 9 18.00 -7.09 -22.08
CA ALA A 9 17.93 -5.98 -21.12
C ALA A 9 16.49 -5.56 -20.81
N ALA A 10 15.61 -5.49 -21.82
CA ALA A 10 14.19 -5.17 -21.63
C ALA A 10 13.44 -6.25 -20.84
N ALA A 11 13.65 -7.52 -21.15
CA ALA A 11 13.00 -8.63 -20.46
C ALA A 11 13.45 -8.75 -19.00
N ASP A 12 14.73 -8.51 -18.71
CA ASP A 12 15.24 -8.53 -17.33
C ASP A 12 14.76 -7.32 -16.53
N ALA A 13 14.63 -6.14 -17.17
CA ALA A 13 14.04 -4.96 -16.54
C ALA A 13 12.58 -5.19 -16.14
N GLU A 14 11.77 -5.79 -17.02
CA GLU A 14 10.37 -6.09 -16.76
C GLU A 14 10.21 -7.11 -15.60
N ARG A 15 11.02 -8.17 -15.58
CA ARG A 15 11.03 -9.13 -14.46
C ARG A 15 11.40 -8.45 -13.14
N LYS A 16 12.44 -7.62 -13.16
CA LYS A 16 12.90 -6.90 -11.98
C LYS A 16 11.82 -5.95 -11.46
N GLU A 17 11.21 -5.17 -12.34
CA GLU A 17 10.11 -4.27 -12.01
C GLU A 17 8.95 -5.03 -11.37
N LYS A 18 8.58 -6.18 -11.94
CA LYS A 18 7.50 -7.00 -11.42
C LYS A 18 7.77 -7.48 -9.99
N VAL A 19 8.98 -7.94 -9.72
CA VAL A 19 9.40 -8.35 -8.37
C VAL A 19 9.36 -7.16 -7.40
N GLU A 20 9.88 -6.00 -7.80
CA GLU A 20 9.85 -4.79 -6.98
C GLU A 20 8.44 -4.35 -6.63
N VAL A 21 7.53 -4.35 -7.60
CA VAL A 21 6.11 -4.00 -7.40
C VAL A 21 5.41 -5.01 -6.50
N CYS A 22 5.68 -6.31 -6.66
CA CYS A 22 5.11 -7.34 -5.79
C CYS A 22 5.58 -7.17 -4.34
N ASN A 23 6.88 -6.94 -4.14
CA ASN A 23 7.45 -6.70 -2.80
C ASN A 23 6.87 -5.43 -2.17
N GLN A 24 6.68 -4.37 -2.96
CA GLN A 24 6.05 -3.14 -2.49
C GLN A 24 4.59 -3.40 -2.06
N ALA A 25 3.82 -4.15 -2.84
CA ALA A 25 2.45 -4.51 -2.48
C ALA A 25 2.38 -5.32 -1.18
N GLU A 26 3.24 -6.32 -1.01
CA GLU A 26 3.30 -7.11 0.23
C GLU A 26 3.62 -6.23 1.45
N SER A 27 4.59 -5.34 1.31
CA SER A 27 4.95 -4.37 2.36
C SER A 27 3.75 -3.49 2.72
N VAL A 28 3.08 -2.90 1.74
CA VAL A 28 1.91 -2.03 1.96
C VAL A 28 0.75 -2.80 2.59
N ILE A 29 0.51 -4.05 2.17
CA ILE A 29 -0.50 -4.91 2.77
C ILE A 29 -0.23 -5.08 4.26
N GLN A 30 1.00 -5.46 4.61
CA GLN A 30 1.36 -5.79 5.98
C GLN A 30 1.36 -4.55 6.89
N ASP A 31 1.86 -3.42 6.41
CA ASP A 31 1.83 -2.14 7.12
C ASP A 31 0.39 -1.67 7.37
N THR A 32 -0.47 -1.74 6.36
CA THR A 32 -1.86 -1.30 6.45
C THR A 32 -2.67 -2.19 7.38
N ASP A 33 -2.50 -3.51 7.28
CA ASP A 33 -3.17 -4.48 8.15
C ASP A 33 -2.79 -4.32 9.63
N SER A 34 -1.49 -4.10 9.88
CA SER A 34 -0.97 -3.83 11.23
C SER A 34 -1.61 -2.57 11.82
N LYS A 35 -1.67 -1.48 11.06
CA LYS A 35 -2.27 -0.21 11.51
C LYS A 35 -3.76 -0.30 11.71
N LEU A 36 -4.49 -0.95 10.81
CA LEU A 36 -5.92 -1.18 10.97
C LEU A 36 -6.22 -1.94 12.26
N THR A 37 -5.32 -2.84 12.67
CA THR A 37 -5.44 -3.58 13.93
C THR A 37 -5.09 -2.70 15.13
N GLU A 38 -4.04 -1.88 15.04
CA GLU A 38 -3.63 -0.93 16.08
C GLU A 38 -4.71 0.12 16.38
N PHE A 39 -5.34 0.67 15.34
CA PHE A 39 -6.35 1.71 15.45
C PHE A 39 -7.78 1.17 15.36
N LYS A 40 -8.00 -0.15 15.45
CA LYS A 40 -9.31 -0.80 15.20
C LYS A 40 -10.47 -0.20 16.02
N ASP A 41 -10.18 0.28 17.22
CA ASP A 41 -11.15 0.83 18.17
C ASP A 41 -11.41 2.33 17.93
N GLN A 42 -10.57 2.98 17.11
CA GLN A 42 -10.64 4.41 16.80
C GLN A 42 -11.07 4.70 15.36
N VAL A 43 -10.92 3.73 14.46
CA VAL A 43 -11.33 3.81 13.05
C VAL A 43 -12.81 3.53 12.87
N ASP A 44 -13.41 4.12 11.83
CA ASP A 44 -14.76 3.74 11.43
C ASP A 44 -14.79 2.30 10.91
N THR A 45 -15.71 1.49 11.44
CA THR A 45 -15.81 0.06 11.10
C THR A 45 -16.10 -0.18 9.63
N LYS A 46 -16.92 0.67 8.97
CA LYS A 46 -17.24 0.52 7.55
C LYS A 46 -16.06 0.86 6.67
N GLU A 47 -15.34 1.94 6.99
CA GLU A 47 -14.13 2.30 6.24
C GLU A 47 -13.00 1.28 6.46
N ALA A 48 -12.84 0.79 7.69
CA ALA A 48 -11.88 -0.27 7.99
C ALA A 48 -12.19 -1.57 7.24
N GLU A 49 -13.47 -1.94 7.12
CA GLU A 49 -13.90 -3.10 6.32
C GLU A 49 -13.63 -2.88 4.82
N ALA A 50 -13.87 -1.68 4.29
CA ALA A 50 -13.53 -1.35 2.90
C ALA A 50 -12.02 -1.52 2.61
N ILE A 51 -11.16 -1.08 3.52
CA ILE A 51 -9.71 -1.28 3.40
C ILE A 51 -9.33 -2.76 3.52
N ARG A 52 -9.96 -3.53 4.42
CA ARG A 52 -9.75 -4.98 4.51
C ARG A 52 -10.13 -5.71 3.22
N ASN A 53 -11.21 -5.29 2.56
CA ASN A 53 -11.59 -5.83 1.26
C ASN A 53 -10.53 -5.51 0.20
N LYS A 54 -10.01 -4.28 0.16
CA LYS A 54 -8.91 -3.88 -0.73
C LYS A 54 -7.60 -4.63 -0.46
N LEU A 55 -7.29 -4.92 0.81
CA LEU A 55 -6.16 -5.78 1.18
C LEU A 55 -6.33 -7.19 0.60
N GLY A 56 -7.55 -7.74 0.66
CA GLY A 56 -7.90 -9.01 0.04
C GLY A 56 -7.72 -8.98 -1.47
N GLU A 57 -8.22 -7.94 -2.16
CA GLU A 57 -8.05 -7.75 -3.60
C GLU A 57 -6.57 -7.68 -4.00
N LEU A 58 -5.76 -6.90 -3.28
CA LEU A 58 -4.33 -6.78 -3.58
C LEU A 58 -3.58 -8.11 -3.34
N ARG A 59 -3.94 -8.87 -2.29
CA ARG A 59 -3.40 -10.22 -2.08
C ARG A 59 -3.78 -11.18 -3.22
N GLN A 60 -4.99 -11.09 -3.74
CA GLN A 60 -5.43 -11.90 -4.89
C GLN A 60 -4.67 -11.52 -6.16
N LEU A 61 -4.45 -10.22 -6.41
CA LEU A 61 -3.61 -9.75 -7.51
C LEU A 61 -2.18 -10.29 -7.41
N LEU A 62 -1.60 -10.32 -6.20
CA LEU A 62 -0.27 -10.89 -5.97
C LEU A 62 -0.22 -12.41 -6.13
N ALA A 63 -1.29 -13.11 -5.77
CA ALA A 63 -1.44 -14.54 -6.02
C ALA A 63 -1.53 -14.83 -7.53
N ASN A 64 -2.16 -13.93 -8.29
CA ASN A 64 -2.24 -14.00 -9.74
C ASN A 64 -1.14 -13.19 -10.46
N ARG A 65 -0.05 -12.83 -9.76
CA ARG A 65 0.97 -11.92 -10.30
C ARG A 65 1.50 -12.36 -11.65
N ASP A 66 1.57 -13.65 -11.94
CA ASP A 66 2.07 -14.19 -13.21
C ASP A 66 1.21 -13.78 -14.42
N ASN A 67 -0.11 -13.66 -14.23
CA ASN A 67 -1.06 -13.22 -15.27
C ASN A 67 -1.44 -11.73 -15.14
N GLU A 68 -0.94 -11.05 -14.11
CA GLU A 68 -1.29 -9.67 -13.81
C GLU A 68 -0.22 -8.69 -14.30
N THR A 69 -0.65 -7.47 -14.63
CA THR A 69 0.27 -6.41 -15.05
C THR A 69 0.82 -5.64 -13.84
N THR A 70 2.07 -5.20 -13.93
CA THR A 70 2.68 -4.34 -12.90
C THR A 70 1.88 -3.05 -12.68
N ALA A 71 1.27 -2.52 -13.74
CA ALA A 71 0.38 -1.36 -13.68
C ALA A 71 -0.83 -1.59 -12.75
N ASN A 72 -1.53 -2.72 -12.91
CA ASN A 72 -2.70 -3.04 -12.09
C ASN A 72 -2.34 -3.22 -10.61
N ILE A 73 -1.21 -3.87 -10.33
CA ILE A 73 -0.73 -4.00 -8.94
C ILE A 73 -0.40 -2.62 -8.36
N ARG A 74 0.30 -1.75 -9.11
CA ARG A 74 0.60 -0.38 -8.67
C ARG A 74 -0.66 0.44 -8.41
N GLU A 75 -1.67 0.34 -9.27
CA GLU A 75 -2.94 1.03 -9.10
C GLU A 75 -3.68 0.57 -7.83
N ALA A 76 -3.70 -0.75 -7.59
CA ALA A 76 -4.29 -1.31 -6.38
C ALA A 76 -3.52 -0.88 -5.11
N ILE A 77 -2.18 -0.84 -5.15
CA ILE A 77 -1.35 -0.26 -4.08
C ILE A 77 -1.76 1.18 -3.82
N GLY A 78 -1.79 2.02 -4.87
CA GLY A 78 -2.11 3.44 -4.74
C GLY A 78 -3.50 3.68 -4.16
N THR A 79 -4.49 2.90 -4.61
CA THR A 79 -5.86 2.95 -4.10
C THR A 79 -5.91 2.60 -2.61
N LEU A 80 -5.23 1.51 -2.21
CA LEU A 80 -5.16 1.07 -0.82
C LEU A 80 -4.50 2.12 0.07
N GLN A 81 -3.39 2.70 -0.37
CA GLN A 81 -2.68 3.76 0.34
C GLN A 81 -3.54 5.01 0.52
N GLN A 82 -4.24 5.46 -0.54
CA GLN A 82 -5.12 6.61 -0.49
C GLN A 82 -6.29 6.42 0.49
N GLN A 83 -6.93 5.25 0.49
CA GLN A 83 -7.99 4.95 1.45
C GLN A 83 -7.46 4.89 2.88
N SER A 84 -6.31 4.25 3.08
CA SER A 84 -5.65 4.17 4.38
C SER A 84 -5.31 5.56 4.93
N LEU A 85 -4.76 6.44 4.10
CA LEU A 85 -4.47 7.83 4.45
C LEU A 85 -5.73 8.55 4.95
N LYS A 86 -6.83 8.49 4.20
CA LYS A 86 -8.09 9.15 4.57
C LYS A 86 -8.62 8.67 5.92
N LEU A 87 -8.61 7.36 6.15
CA LEU A 87 -9.06 6.78 7.41
C LEU A 87 -8.20 7.24 8.58
N PHE A 88 -6.88 7.11 8.47
CA PHE A 88 -5.97 7.48 9.56
C PHE A 88 -5.89 8.99 9.78
N GLU A 89 -6.06 9.82 8.75
CA GLU A 89 -6.18 11.28 8.90
C GLU A 89 -7.43 11.66 9.70
N ALA A 90 -8.57 11.01 9.44
CA ALA A 90 -9.80 11.23 10.20
C ALA A 90 -9.64 10.83 11.67
N VAL A 91 -8.99 9.70 11.95
CA VAL A 91 -8.67 9.26 13.31
C VAL A 91 -7.72 10.24 14.00
N TYR A 92 -6.66 10.67 13.31
CA TYR A 92 -5.68 11.59 13.88
C TYR A 92 -6.31 12.95 14.20
N LYS A 93 -7.19 13.47 13.34
CA LYS A 93 -7.95 14.70 13.59
C LYS A 93 -8.87 14.56 14.80
N LYS A 94 -9.54 13.42 14.98
CA LYS A 94 -10.37 13.15 16.17
C LYS A 94 -9.51 13.08 17.44
N MET A 95 -8.41 12.32 17.41
CA MET A 95 -7.49 12.17 18.55
C MET A 95 -6.84 13.50 18.96
N ALA A 96 -6.40 14.31 17.99
CA ALA A 96 -5.81 15.63 18.24
C ALA A 96 -6.83 16.62 18.84
N ALA A 97 -8.12 16.45 18.56
CA ALA A 97 -9.17 17.25 19.17
C ALA A 97 -9.51 16.80 20.60
N GLU A 98 -9.20 15.55 20.98
CA GLU A 98 -9.57 14.96 22.28
C GLU A 98 -8.45 15.02 23.35
N ASN A 99 -7.16 14.85 23.03
CA ASN A 99 -6.05 15.22 23.94
C ASN A 99 -4.63 15.07 23.32
N THR A 100 -3.67 15.77 23.91
CA THR A 100 -2.24 15.85 23.58
C THR A 100 -1.51 14.51 23.83
N GLN A 101 -0.49 14.19 22.98
CA GLN A 101 0.50 13.08 23.02
C GLN A 101 0.07 11.67 22.51
N SER A 102 0.70 11.17 21.44
CA SER A 102 2.03 10.50 21.49
C SER A 102 2.35 9.73 20.17
N SER A 103 3.60 9.87 19.72
CA SER A 103 4.47 8.89 19.02
C SER A 103 4.06 8.07 17.78
N SER A 104 2.86 8.19 17.18
CA SER A 104 2.55 7.49 15.91
C SER A 104 2.75 8.33 14.63
N GLY A 105 3.34 9.52 14.77
CA GLY A 105 3.58 10.47 13.67
C GLY A 105 4.64 10.05 12.62
N LYS A 106 5.35 8.92 12.80
CA LYS A 106 6.42 8.51 11.88
C LYS A 106 5.90 8.10 10.49
N PHE A 107 4.68 7.56 10.40
CA PHE A 107 4.11 7.11 9.13
C PHE A 107 3.41 8.23 8.35
N LEU A 108 2.70 9.13 9.03
CA LEU A 108 2.21 10.38 8.43
C LEU A 108 3.39 11.22 7.93
N ARG A 109 4.49 11.27 8.71
CA ARG A 109 5.70 11.96 8.29
C ARG A 109 6.37 11.32 7.08
N LEU A 110 6.36 9.99 6.96
CA LEU A 110 6.95 9.31 5.79
C LEU A 110 6.07 9.46 4.52
N MET A 111 4.74 9.45 4.67
CA MET A 111 3.82 9.68 3.54
C MET A 111 3.77 11.16 3.09
N ILE A 112 4.03 12.11 3.99
CA ILE A 112 3.98 13.56 3.68
C ILE A 112 5.32 14.08 3.16
N LEU A 113 6.46 13.46 3.49
CA LEU A 113 7.79 13.93 3.03
C LEU A 113 8.26 13.37 1.68
N GLU A 114 7.63 12.31 1.16
CA GLU A 114 7.97 11.70 -0.14
C GLU A 114 6.93 12.05 -1.23
N GLY A 115 6.21 13.17 -1.06
CA GLY A 115 5.25 13.73 -2.02
C GLY A 115 5.71 15.06 -2.59
#